data_AF-A0A9E1KXB8-F1
#
_entry.id   AF-A0A9E1KXB8-F1
#
_cell.length_a   1.000
_cell.length_b   1.000
_cell.length_c   1.000
_cell.angle_alpha   90.00
_cell.angle_beta   90.00
_cell.angle_gamma   90.00
#
_symmetry.space_group_name_H-M   'P 1'
#
loop_
_entity.id
_entity.type
_entity.pdbx_description
1 polymer ?
#
loop_
_entity_poly.entity_id
_entity_poly.type
_entity_poly.pdbx_seq_one_letter_code
_entity_poly.pdbx_strand_id
1 'polypeptide(L)'
;MVKKSAKGISKKVDPITELKDIKSIKKCLNDNPRDLCLFTIGINTNLRASDLVRIKVGMVKDLKPGEELVLTEKKTQKERRITLNKDCIDTIQNLIKSFKKARKDDSQLFKGRE
;
A
#
# COMPACT_ATOMS: atom_id res chain seq x y z
N MET A 1 3.10 43.25 13.79
CA MET A 1 1.95 42.66 13.07
C MET A 1 2.32 41.26 12.59
N VAL A 2 1.82 40.21 13.25
CA VAL A 2 2.07 38.82 12.84
C VAL A 2 1.03 38.41 11.80
N LYS A 3 1.46 38.12 10.58
CA LYS A 3 0.61 37.57 9.52
C LYS A 3 0.11 36.19 9.94
N LYS A 4 -1.15 36.09 10.37
CA LYS A 4 -1.85 34.80 10.52
C LYS A 4 -2.02 34.19 9.13
N SER A 5 -1.31 33.10 8.87
CA SER A 5 -1.54 32.27 7.68
C SER A 5 -3.00 31.80 7.65
N ALA A 6 -3.61 31.82 6.47
CA ALA A 6 -5.01 31.45 6.29
C ALA A 6 -5.27 30.02 6.80
N LYS A 7 -6.29 29.89 7.64
CA LYS A 7 -6.73 28.63 8.26
C LYS A 7 -7.07 27.64 7.14
N GLY A 8 -6.38 26.49 7.11
CA GLY A 8 -6.57 25.46 6.08
C GLY A 8 -8.04 25.05 5.98
N ILE A 9 -8.57 24.99 4.76
CA ILE A 9 -9.95 24.59 4.48
C ILE A 9 -10.10 23.14 4.92
N SER A 10 -10.89 22.90 5.97
CA SER A 10 -11.29 21.55 6.37
C SER A 10 -12.20 20.99 5.27
N LYS A 11 -11.63 20.26 4.32
CA LYS A 11 -12.41 19.47 3.37
C LYS A 11 -12.91 18.24 4.09
N LYS A 12 -14.18 18.29 4.50
CA LYS A 12 -14.90 17.10 4.97
C LYS A 12 -14.97 16.13 3.79
N VAL A 13 -14.51 14.90 3.99
CA VAL A 13 -14.56 13.83 2.99
C VAL A 13 -15.28 12.66 3.60
N ASP A 14 -16.08 11.98 2.80
CA ASP A 14 -16.77 10.76 3.21
C ASP A 14 -15.91 9.53 2.87
N PRO A 15 -15.94 8.48 3.71
CA PRO A 15 -15.21 7.25 3.44
C PRO A 15 -15.83 6.48 2.27
N ILE A 16 -15.02 5.67 1.60
CA ILE A 16 -15.50 4.72 0.60
C ILE A 16 -16.03 3.48 1.34
N THR A 17 -17.35 3.29 1.35
CA THR A 17 -18.01 2.20 2.08
C THR A 17 -18.56 1.10 1.18
N GLU A 18 -18.88 1.43 -0.08
CA GLU A 18 -19.55 0.51 -0.97
C GLU A 18 -18.58 -0.44 -1.69
N LEU A 19 -18.90 -1.74 -1.67
CA LEU A 19 -18.09 -2.75 -2.36
C LEU A 19 -18.00 -2.52 -3.87
N LYS A 20 -19.06 -1.96 -4.48
CA LYS A 20 -19.06 -1.61 -5.91
C LYS A 20 -18.02 -0.54 -6.25
N ASP A 21 -17.77 0.40 -5.33
CA ASP A 21 -16.84 1.51 -5.55
C ASP A 21 -15.40 1.00 -5.44
N ILE A 22 -15.13 0.16 -4.44
CA ILE A 22 -13.84 -0.54 -4.29
C ILE A 22 -13.54 -1.38 -5.55
N LYS A 23 -14.52 -2.15 -6.03
CA LYS A 23 -14.37 -2.96 -7.26
C LYS A 23 -14.11 -2.09 -8.48
N SER A 24 -14.80 -0.95 -8.60
CA SER A 24 -14.63 0.00 -9.70
C SER A 24 -13.23 0.61 -9.69
N ILE A 25 -12.73 1.01 -8.52
CA ILE A 25 -11.36 1.53 -8.36
C ILE A 25 -10.34 0.46 -8.77
N LYS A 26 -10.48 -0.78 -8.27
CA LYS A 26 -9.60 -1.89 -8.67
C LYS A 26 -9.60 -2.12 -10.18
N LYS A 27 -10.77 -2.05 -10.83
CA LYS A 27 -10.90 -2.17 -12.30
C LYS A 27 -10.16 -1.05 -13.02
N CYS A 28 -10.29 0.20 -12.56
CA CYS A 28 -9.56 1.34 -13.14
C CYS A 28 -8.04 1.22 -12.97
N LEU A 29 -7.55 0.52 -11.95
CA LEU A 29 -6.13 0.33 -11.67
C LEU A 29 -5.55 -0.96 -12.28
N ASN A 30 -6.36 -1.76 -12.97
CA ASN A 30 -5.97 -3.10 -13.42
C ASN A 30 -4.73 -3.11 -14.33
N ASP A 31 -4.59 -2.09 -15.19
CA ASP A 31 -3.47 -1.96 -16.12
C ASP A 31 -2.20 -1.40 -15.46
N ASN A 32 -2.28 -1.04 -14.18
CA ASN A 32 -1.16 -0.56 -13.39
C ASN A 32 -0.95 -1.45 -12.16
N PRO A 33 -0.16 -2.54 -12.28
CA PRO A 33 0.08 -3.48 -11.19
C PRO A 33 0.59 -2.82 -9.90
N ARG A 34 1.35 -1.73 -10.04
CA ARG A 34 1.92 -0.98 -8.91
C ARG A 34 0.84 -0.26 -8.12
N ASP A 35 -0.06 0.44 -8.80
CA ASP A 35 -1.14 1.19 -8.16
C ASP A 35 -2.24 0.25 -7.64
N LEU A 36 -2.56 -0.82 -8.39
CA LEU A 36 -3.50 -1.85 -7.93
C LEU A 36 -3.01 -2.51 -6.64
N CYS A 37 -1.75 -2.93 -6.59
CA CYS A 37 -1.16 -3.55 -5.39
C CYS A 37 -1.15 -2.55 -4.22
N LEU A 38 -0.77 -1.29 -4.46
CA LEU A 38 -0.76 -0.26 -3.43
C LEU A 38 -2.16 -0.02 -2.83
N PHE A 39 -3.18 0.09 -3.70
CA PHE A 39 -4.57 0.25 -3.27
C PHE A 39 -5.05 -0.96 -2.47
N THR A 40 -4.85 -2.17 -2.99
CA THR A 40 -5.26 -3.42 -2.35
C THR A 40 -4.62 -3.59 -0.98
N ILE A 41 -3.30 -3.43 -0.84
CA ILE A 41 -2.65 -3.53 0.48
C ILE A 41 -3.16 -2.42 1.39
N GLY A 42 -3.26 -1.18 0.90
CA GLY A 42 -3.70 -0.03 1.69
C GLY A 42 -5.05 -0.25 2.36
N ILE A 43 -6.06 -0.70 1.61
CA ILE A 43 -7.41 -0.93 2.14
C ILE A 43 -7.50 -2.18 3.02
N ASN A 44 -6.68 -3.21 2.78
CA ASN A 44 -6.71 -4.45 3.56
C ASN A 44 -5.92 -4.36 4.88
N THR A 45 -4.92 -3.48 4.96
CA THR A 45 -3.95 -3.47 6.08
C THR A 45 -4.07 -2.25 6.99
N ASN A 46 -4.79 -1.20 6.60
CA ASN A 46 -4.86 0.07 7.34
C ASN A 46 -3.46 0.60 7.71
N LEU A 47 -2.51 0.46 6.79
CA LEU A 47 -1.18 1.06 6.90
C LEU A 47 -1.23 2.50 6.41
N ARG A 48 -0.50 3.38 7.09
CA ARG A 48 -0.35 4.77 6.63
C ARG A 48 0.47 4.77 5.35
N ALA A 49 0.26 5.77 4.49
CA ALA A 49 1.03 5.93 3.25
C ALA A 49 2.54 5.89 3.49
N SER A 50 3.02 6.50 4.58
CA SER A 50 4.44 6.47 4.96
C SER A 50 4.97 5.07 5.26
N ASP A 51 4.13 4.19 5.80
CA ASP A 51 4.48 2.81 6.16
C ASP A 51 4.41 1.91 4.92
N LEU A 52 3.40 2.10 4.06
CA LEU A 52 3.27 1.39 2.77
C LEU A 52 4.51 1.54 1.89
N VAL A 53 5.05 2.75 1.74
CA VAL A 53 6.23 2.99 0.89
C VAL A 53 7.52 2.38 1.44
N ARG A 54 7.55 1.93 2.69
CA ARG A 54 8.73 1.26 3.30
C ARG A 54 8.69 -0.26 3.18
N ILE A 55 7.60 -0.82 2.66
CA ILE A 55 7.53 -2.26 2.37
C ILE A 55 8.62 -2.60 1.34
N LYS A 56 9.49 -3.55 1.68
CA LYS A 56 10.57 -4.02 0.83
C LYS A 56 10.18 -5.32 0.13
N VAL A 57 10.81 -5.62 -0.99
CA VAL A 57 10.53 -6.83 -1.79
C VAL A 57 10.73 -8.09 -0.96
N GLY A 58 11.84 -8.19 -0.21
CA GLY A 58 12.15 -9.36 0.61
C GLY A 58 11.15 -9.61 1.75
N MET A 59 10.38 -8.59 2.16
CA MET A 59 9.38 -8.74 3.21
C MET A 59 8.11 -9.44 2.72
N VAL A 60 7.88 -9.49 1.41
CA VAL A 60 6.60 -9.95 0.84
C VAL A 60 6.73 -10.97 -0.30
N LYS A 61 7.90 -11.08 -0.94
CA LYS A 61 8.09 -11.88 -2.16
C LYS A 61 7.78 -13.36 -1.96
N ASP A 62 8.04 -13.89 -0.77
CA ASP A 62 7.88 -15.32 -0.45
C ASP A 62 6.60 -15.61 0.36
N LEU A 63 5.81 -14.57 0.68
CA LEU A 63 4.62 -14.73 1.50
C LEU A 63 3.51 -15.46 0.76
N LYS A 64 2.81 -16.32 1.50
CA LYS A 64 1.61 -17.04 1.07
C LYS A 64 0.36 -16.48 1.76
N PRO A 65 -0.85 -16.75 1.21
CA PRO A 65 -2.09 -16.31 1.85
C PRO A 65 -2.19 -16.86 3.28
N GLY A 66 -2.49 -15.99 4.24
CA GLY A 66 -2.54 -16.33 5.66
C GLY A 66 -1.23 -16.11 6.42
N GLU A 67 -0.13 -15.78 5.73
CA GLU A 67 1.14 -15.40 6.38
C GLU A 67 1.19 -13.90 6.70
N GLU A 68 2.12 -13.53 7.59
CA GLU A 68 2.19 -12.20 8.17
C GLU A 68 3.25 -11.31 7.51
N LEU A 69 2.85 -10.09 7.15
CA LEU A 69 3.77 -8.98 6.95
C LEU A 69 4.09 -8.35 8.32
N VAL A 70 5.38 -8.35 8.68
CA VAL A 70 5.87 -7.73 9.92
C VAL A 70 6.62 -6.43 9.60
N LEU A 71 6.24 -5.33 10.24
CA LEU A 71 6.92 -4.04 10.08
C LEU A 71 6.82 -3.17 11.33
N THR A 72 7.81 -2.30 11.53
CA THR A 72 7.77 -1.28 12.59
C THR A 72 7.10 -0.01 12.06
N GLU A 73 5.99 0.39 12.68
CA GLU A 73 5.27 1.62 12.33
C GLU A 73 6.14 2.85 12.63
N LYS A 74 6.27 3.78 11.67
CA LYS A 74 7.13 4.96 11.87
C LYS A 74 6.57 5.91 12.91
N LYS A 75 5.25 6.01 13.02
CA LYS A 75 4.60 6.95 13.94
C LYS A 75 4.75 6.51 15.39
N THR A 76 4.48 5.24 15.67
CA THR A 76 4.38 4.70 17.03
C THR A 76 5.64 3.96 17.47
N GLN A 77 6.54 3.64 16.54
CA GLN A 77 7.75 2.84 16.78
C GLN A 77 7.46 1.43 17.31
N LYS A 78 6.23 0.93 17.12
CA LYS A 78 5.82 -0.41 17.52
C LYS A 78 5.87 -1.37 16.34
N GLU A 79 6.25 -2.61 16.62
CA GLU A 79 6.10 -3.72 15.68
C GLU A 79 4.60 -3.96 15.43
N ARG A 80 4.26 -4.19 14.17
CA ARG A 80 2.92 -4.56 13.73
C ARG A 80 3.02 -5.77 12.82
N ARG A 81 2.15 -6.74 13.09
CA ARG A 81 1.98 -7.97 12.31
C ARG A 81 0.64 -7.92 11.60
N ILE A 82 0.66 -8.19 10.31
CA ILE A 82 -0.53 -8.07 9.46
C ILE A 82 -0.65 -9.32 8.61
N THR A 83 -1.67 -10.13 8.87
CA THR A 83 -2.00 -11.28 8.04
C THR A 83 -2.47 -10.82 6.66
N LEU A 84 -1.84 -11.31 5.60
CA LEU A 84 -2.22 -10.98 4.23
C LEU A 84 -3.16 -12.04 3.65
N ASN A 85 -4.32 -11.59 3.13
CA ASN A 85 -5.24 -12.47 2.43
C ASN A 85 -4.75 -12.78 1.00
N LYS A 86 -5.48 -13.66 0.31
CA LYS A 86 -5.15 -14.08 -1.07
C LYS A 86 -5.07 -12.89 -2.05
N ASP A 87 -5.99 -11.94 -1.96
CA ASP A 87 -6.05 -10.76 -2.84
C ASP A 87 -4.81 -9.84 -2.68
N CYS A 88 -4.32 -9.66 -1.46
CA CYS A 88 -3.04 -9.00 -1.20
C CYS A 88 -1.87 -9.76 -1.83
N ILE A 89 -1.78 -11.07 -1.62
CA ILE A 89 -0.68 -11.88 -2.15
C ILE A 89 -0.70 -11.89 -3.68
N ASP A 90 -1.86 -12.11 -4.30
CA ASP A 90 -2.01 -12.15 -5.75
C ASP A 90 -1.55 -10.84 -6.40
N THR A 91 -1.93 -9.69 -5.81
CA THR A 91 -1.51 -8.37 -6.32
C THR A 91 -0.03 -8.08 -6.09
N ILE A 92 0.56 -8.52 -4.97
CA ILE A 92 2.01 -8.45 -4.71
C ILE A 92 2.78 -9.26 -5.75
N GLN A 93 2.37 -10.52 -5.96
CA GLN A 93 3.04 -11.41 -6.90
C GLN A 93 2.93 -10.90 -8.34
N ASN A 94 1.75 -10.37 -8.72
CA ASN A 94 1.58 -9.72 -10.02
C ASN A 94 2.50 -8.51 -10.19
N LEU A 95 2.62 -7.67 -9.16
CA LEU A 95 3.54 -6.54 -9.17
C LEU A 95 4.99 -7.00 -9.35
N ILE A 96 5.45 -8.00 -8.58
CA ILE A 96 6.82 -8.50 -8.66
C ILE A 96 7.11 -9.07 -10.06
N LYS A 97 6.17 -9.83 -10.63
CA LYS A 97 6.28 -10.37 -12.00
C LYS A 97 6.35 -9.28 -13.07
N SER A 98 5.74 -8.12 -12.84
CA SER A 98 5.78 -6.99 -13.78
C SER A 98 7.13 -6.24 -13.80
N PHE A 99 8.06 -6.55 -12.90
CA PHE A 99 9.34 -5.86 -12.87
C PHE A 99 10.21 -6.21 -14.08
N LYS A 100 10.70 -5.19 -14.79
CA LYS A 100 11.64 -5.34 -15.92
C LYS A 100 12.91 -6.13 -15.55
N LYS A 101 13.34 -6.04 -14.29
CA LYS A 101 14.48 -6.76 -13.71
C LYS A 101 14.13 -7.15 -12.28
N ALA A 102 14.64 -8.31 -11.84
CA ALA A 102 14.56 -8.72 -10.45
C ALA A 102 15.14 -7.62 -9.54
N ARG A 103 14.45 -7.35 -8.43
CA ARG A 103 14.87 -6.36 -7.44
C ARG A 103 15.48 -7.09 -6.24
N LYS A 104 16.43 -6.45 -5.59
CA LYS A 104 17.02 -6.95 -4.35
C LYS A 104 16.00 -6.91 -3.21
N ASP A 105 16.21 -7.75 -2.21
CA ASP A 105 15.30 -7.91 -1.07
C ASP A 105 15.17 -6.64 -0.23
N ASP A 106 16.23 -5.85 -0.16
CA ASP A 106 16.29 -4.57 0.55
C ASP A 106 15.59 -3.42 -0.17
N SER A 107 15.25 -3.62 -1.45
CA SER A 107 14.65 -2.59 -2.31
C SER A 107 13.17 -2.41 -2.01
N GLN A 108 12.68 -1.16 -2.14
CA GLN A 108 11.27 -0.85 -1.97
C GLN A 108 10.40 -1.59 -3.01
N LEU A 109 9.28 -2.14 -2.54
CA LEU A 109 8.25 -2.75 -3.38
C LEU A 109 7.65 -1.71 -4.33
N PHE A 110 7.29 -0.54 -3.78
CA PHE A 110 6.73 0.58 -4.52
C PHE A 110 7.81 1.62 -4.81
N LYS A 111 8.17 1.80 -6.08
CA LYS A 111 8.98 2.94 -6.53
C LYS A 111 8.10 4.10 -7.01
N GLY A 112 8.67 5.29 -7.07
CA GLY A 112 8.07 6.44 -7.76
C GLY A 112 7.91 6.15 -9.26
N ARG A 113 7.06 6.93 -9.93
CA ARG A 113 7.02 6.93 -11.40
C ARG A 113 8.28 7.68 -11.86
N GLU A 114 9.07 7.06 -12.72
CA GLU A 114 10.15 7.73 -13.47
C GLU A 114 9.54 8.50 -14.65
#